data_AF-A0A0B5ANP2-F1
#
_entry.id   AF-A0A0B5ANP2-F1
#
_cell.length_a   1.000
_cell.length_b   1.000
_cell.length_c   1.000
_cell.angle_alpha   90.00
_cell.angle_beta   90.00
_cell.angle_gamma   90.00
#
_symmetry.space_group_name_H-M   'P 1'
#
loop_
_entity.id
_entity.type
_entity.pdbx_description
1 polymer ?
#
loop_
_entity_poly.entity_id
_entity_poly.type
_entity_poly.pdbx_seq_one_letter_code
_entity_poly.pdbx_strand_id
1 'polypeptide(L)'
;MEQTRQILSKILLSIGYLIVLLFIFEFYGEFSAHAEGIFYTLGIPWRYAALTAFISFILSYKLADKMTKPMKYGLIAFFGGIGLFIAFYIVVLIGMSGVLSNLFG
;
A
#
# COMPACT_ATOMS: atom_id res chain seq x y z
N MET A 1 -3.48 -12.04 -29.56
CA MET A 1 -3.68 -10.87 -28.67
C MET A 1 -4.23 -11.26 -27.31
N GLU A 2 -5.19 -12.18 -27.22
CA GLU A 2 -5.80 -12.58 -25.94
C GLU A 2 -4.80 -13.17 -24.93
N GLN A 3 -3.92 -14.06 -25.37
CA GLN A 3 -2.88 -14.64 -24.51
C GLN A 3 -1.93 -13.58 -23.93
N THR A 4 -1.59 -12.54 -24.71
CA THR A 4 -0.75 -11.42 -24.27
C THR A 4 -1.45 -10.60 -23.19
N ARG A 5 -2.74 -10.28 -23.36
CA ARG A 5 -3.54 -9.55 -22.35
C ARG A 5 -3.60 -10.32 -21.03
N GLN A 6 -3.81 -11.62 -21.10
CA GLN A 6 -3.85 -12.51 -19.93
C GLN A 6 -2.51 -12.58 -19.18
N ILE A 7 -1.38 -12.63 -19.90
CA ILE A 7 -0.05 -12.59 -19.29
C ILE A 7 0.19 -11.24 -18.60
N LEU A 8 -0.10 -10.12 -19.29
CA LEU A 8 0.06 -8.77 -18.74
C LEU A 8 -0.81 -8.56 -17.50
N SER A 9 -2.06 -9.05 -17.51
CA SER A 9 -2.95 -8.99 -16.36
C SER A 9 -2.34 -9.68 -15.14
N LYS A 10 -1.76 -10.88 -15.31
CA LYS A 10 -1.09 -11.61 -14.22
C LYS A 10 0.16 -10.90 -13.72
N ILE A 11 0.98 -10.35 -14.62
CA ILE A 11 2.18 -9.58 -14.24
C ILE A 11 1.78 -8.38 -13.39
N LEU A 12 0.79 -7.60 -13.83
CA LEU A 12 0.29 -6.44 -13.09
C LEU A 12 -0.32 -6.84 -11.74
N LEU A 13 -1.02 -7.98 -11.69
CA LEU A 13 -1.53 -8.51 -10.43
C LEU A 13 -0.39 -8.81 -9.45
N SER A 14 0.67 -9.49 -9.92
CA SER A 14 1.85 -9.82 -9.12
C SER A 14 2.60 -8.57 -8.65
N ILE A 15 2.72 -7.54 -9.50
CA ILE A 15 3.30 -6.25 -9.12
C ILE A 15 2.48 -5.59 -8.02
N GLY A 16 1.15 -5.57 -8.15
CA GLY A 16 0.25 -5.04 -7.11
C GLY A 16 0.45 -5.73 -5.77
N TYR A 17 0.54 -7.08 -5.76
CA TYR A 17 0.82 -7.85 -4.55
C TYR A 17 2.21 -7.60 -3.96
N LEU A 18 3.24 -7.50 -4.81
CA LEU A 18 4.59 -7.21 -4.35
C LEU A 18 4.65 -5.86 -3.64
N ILE A 19 3.99 -4.85 -4.20
CA ILE A 19 3.97 -3.52 -3.60
C ILE A 19 3.14 -3.52 -2.29
N VAL A 20 2.02 -4.25 -2.24
CA VAL A 20 1.27 -4.44 -0.97
C VAL A 20 2.16 -5.06 0.11
N LEU A 21 2.98 -6.05 -0.25
CA LEU A 21 3.92 -6.67 0.70
C LEU A 21 4.98 -5.66 1.18
N LEU A 22 5.57 -4.87 0.26
CA LEU A 22 6.49 -3.79 0.62
C LEU A 22 5.84 -2.74 1.53
N PHE A 23 4.54 -2.48 1.33
CA PHE A 23 3.76 -1.58 2.19
C PHE A 23 3.60 -2.09 3.62
N ILE A 24 3.57 -3.42 3.83
CA ILE A 24 3.58 -4.01 5.18
C ILE A 24 4.93 -3.75 5.86
N PHE A 25 6.04 -3.88 5.14
CA PHE A 25 7.36 -3.55 5.66
C PHE A 25 7.52 -2.06 5.94
N GLU A 26 6.96 -1.19 5.10
CA GLU A 26 6.87 0.25 5.36
C GLU A 26 6.13 0.51 6.67
N PHE A 27 4.96 -0.08 6.86
CA PHE A 27 4.17 0.07 8.09
C PHE A 27 4.97 -0.39 9.31
N TYR A 28 5.64 -1.54 9.23
CA TYR A 28 6.46 -2.03 10.33
C TYR A 28 7.62 -1.08 10.65
N GLY A 29 8.30 -0.53 9.64
CA GLY A 29 9.40 0.40 9.84
C GLY A 29 8.94 1.75 10.39
N GLU A 30 7.93 2.37 9.80
CA GLU A 30 7.46 3.70 10.19
C GLU A 30 7.01 3.77 11.67
N PHE A 31 6.46 2.67 12.19
CA PHE A 31 5.95 2.60 13.57
C PHE A 31 6.84 1.78 14.52
N SER A 32 8.04 1.38 14.10
CA SER A 32 9.02 0.68 14.95
C SER A 32 10.12 1.63 15.41
N ALA A 33 10.53 1.48 16.67
CA ALA A 33 11.70 2.19 17.21
C ALA A 33 13.04 1.60 16.73
N HIS A 34 13.03 0.47 16.02
CA HIS A 34 14.22 -0.33 15.70
C HIS A 34 14.42 -0.57 14.20
N ALA A 35 13.51 -0.10 13.36
CA ALA A 35 13.58 -0.28 11.92
C ALA A 35 13.10 0.99 11.24
N GLU A 36 13.70 1.35 10.12
CA GLU A 36 13.19 2.41 9.26
C GLU A 36 12.21 1.84 8.23
N GLY A 37 11.25 2.66 7.79
CA GLY A 37 10.36 2.33 6.68
C GLY A 37 11.14 2.11 5.39
N ILE A 38 10.81 1.05 4.65
CA ILE A 38 11.53 0.68 3.43
C ILE A 38 11.49 1.76 2.35
N PHE A 39 10.37 2.46 2.18
CA PHE A 39 10.24 3.54 1.21
C PHE A 39 10.89 4.82 1.74
N TYR A 40 10.83 5.06 3.05
CA TYR A 40 11.58 6.14 3.70
C TYR A 40 13.09 6.01 3.46
N THR A 41 13.67 4.82 3.67
CA THR A 41 15.09 4.54 3.40
C THR A 41 15.46 4.77 1.92
N LEU A 42 14.51 4.59 1.00
CA LEU A 42 14.70 4.85 -0.43
C LEU A 42 14.42 6.31 -0.83
N GLY A 43 14.01 7.18 0.10
CA GLY A 43 13.60 8.56 -0.18
C GLY A 43 12.32 8.65 -1.01
N ILE A 44 11.53 7.58 -1.07
CA ILE A 44 10.30 7.49 -1.85
C ILE A 44 9.12 7.69 -0.90
N PRO A 45 8.27 8.71 -1.10
CA PRO A 45 7.03 8.82 -0.34
C PRO A 45 6.12 7.60 -0.54
N TRP A 46 5.67 6.98 0.55
CA TRP A 46 4.81 5.78 0.55
C TRP A 46 3.56 5.91 -0.32
N ARG A 47 3.02 7.14 -0.45
CA ARG A 47 1.86 7.47 -1.30
C ARG A 47 2.07 7.12 -2.77
N TYR A 48 3.31 7.18 -3.27
CA TYR A 48 3.61 6.80 -4.65
C TYR A 48 3.56 5.28 -4.82
N ALA A 49 4.12 4.52 -3.88
CA ALA A 49 4.00 3.06 -3.88
C ALA A 49 2.54 2.62 -3.78
N ALA A 50 1.77 3.22 -2.88
CA ALA A 50 0.33 2.98 -2.78
C ALA A 50 -0.40 3.25 -4.11
N LEU A 51 -0.12 4.37 -4.76
CA LEU A 51 -0.70 4.71 -6.06
C LEU A 51 -0.29 3.69 -7.15
N THR A 52 0.96 3.27 -7.18
CA THR A 52 1.44 2.25 -8.13
C THR A 52 0.71 0.93 -7.94
N ALA A 53 0.55 0.45 -6.71
CA ALA A 53 -0.21 -0.77 -6.41
C ALA A 53 -1.67 -0.66 -6.88
N PHE A 54 -2.32 0.48 -6.60
CA PHE A 54 -3.68 0.74 -7.06
C PHE A 54 -3.79 0.67 -8.59
N ILE A 55 -2.92 1.38 -9.31
CA ILE A 55 -2.89 1.38 -10.78
C ILE A 55 -2.65 -0.05 -11.31
N SER A 56 -1.73 -0.80 -10.71
CA SER A 56 -1.45 -2.19 -11.09
C SER A 56 -2.69 -3.08 -10.95
N PHE A 57 -3.43 -3.01 -9.85
CA PHE A 57 -4.66 -3.80 -9.71
C PHE A 57 -5.77 -3.38 -10.70
N ILE A 58 -5.94 -2.07 -10.94
CA ILE A 58 -6.94 -1.56 -11.89
C ILE A 58 -6.60 -1.99 -13.33
N LEU A 59 -5.34 -1.85 -13.75
CA LEU A 59 -4.91 -2.27 -15.08
C LEU A 59 -4.98 -3.78 -15.24
N SER A 60 -4.60 -4.53 -14.20
CA SER A 60 -4.76 -5.98 -14.17
C SER A 60 -6.22 -6.37 -14.43
N TYR A 61 -7.17 -5.72 -13.72
CA TYR A 61 -8.60 -5.94 -13.90
C TYR A 61 -9.09 -5.59 -15.32
N LYS A 62 -8.69 -4.43 -15.86
CA LYS A 62 -9.05 -4.01 -17.23
C LYS A 62 -8.55 -4.97 -18.31
N LEU A 63 -7.43 -5.64 -18.05
CA LEU A 63 -6.83 -6.59 -18.99
C LEU A 63 -7.36 -8.02 -18.81
N ALA A 64 -8.00 -8.34 -17.69
CA ALA A 64 -8.66 -9.62 -17.49
C ALA A 64 -10.08 -9.61 -18.05
N ASP A 65 -10.52 -10.75 -18.57
CA ASP A 65 -11.87 -10.90 -19.12
C ASP A 65 -12.95 -10.97 -18.01
N LYS A 66 -12.54 -11.25 -16.77
CA LYS A 66 -13.41 -11.27 -15.59
C LYS A 66 -12.63 -11.07 -14.30
N MET A 67 -13.31 -10.59 -13.26
CA MET A 67 -12.72 -10.48 -11.93
C MET A 67 -12.41 -11.88 -11.38
N THR A 68 -11.13 -12.13 -11.11
CA THR A 68 -10.68 -13.39 -10.51
C THR A 68 -10.69 -13.30 -8.98
N LYS A 69 -10.76 -14.45 -8.30
CA LYS A 69 -10.67 -14.49 -6.82
C LYS A 69 -9.37 -13.83 -6.31
N PRO A 70 -8.18 -14.10 -6.89
CA PRO A 70 -6.95 -13.41 -6.51
C PRO A 70 -7.07 -11.88 -6.62
N MET A 71 -7.58 -11.35 -7.73
CA MET A 71 -7.78 -9.90 -7.87
C MET A 71 -8.65 -9.30 -6.76
N LYS A 72 -9.76 -9.96 -6.45
CA LYS A 72 -10.66 -9.53 -5.37
C LYS A 72 -9.94 -9.49 -4.03
N TYR A 73 -9.21 -10.55 -3.67
CA TYR A 73 -8.48 -10.59 -2.42
C TYR A 73 -7.32 -9.60 -2.36
N GLY A 74 -6.62 -9.37 -3.47
CA GLY A 74 -5.56 -8.37 -3.58
C GLY A 74 -6.08 -6.95 -3.35
N LEU A 75 -7.20 -6.59 -3.97
CA LEU A 75 -7.86 -5.30 -3.75
C LEU A 75 -8.33 -5.13 -2.30
N ILE A 76 -8.97 -6.16 -1.72
CA ILE A 76 -9.41 -6.11 -0.31
C ILE A 76 -8.21 -5.92 0.62
N ALA A 77 -7.14 -6.68 0.43
CA ALA A 77 -5.92 -6.56 1.24
C ALA A 77 -5.27 -5.17 1.08
N PHE A 78 -5.22 -4.63 -0.14
CA PHE A 78 -4.69 -3.30 -0.40
C PHE A 78 -5.49 -2.19 0.29
N PHE A 79 -6.82 -2.16 0.10
CA PHE A 79 -7.65 -1.13 0.74
C PHE A 79 -7.69 -1.28 2.26
N GLY A 80 -7.73 -2.51 2.78
CA GLY A 80 -7.62 -2.77 4.21
C GLY A 80 -6.30 -2.30 4.79
N GLY A 81 -5.18 -2.60 4.11
CA GLY A 81 -3.84 -2.18 4.52
C GLY A 81 -3.67 -0.66 4.52
N ILE A 82 -4.12 0.03 3.47
CA ILE A 82 -4.10 1.50 3.42
C ILE A 82 -4.99 2.12 4.50
N GLY A 83 -6.19 1.58 4.70
CA GLY A 83 -7.10 2.07 5.73
C GLY A 83 -6.48 1.98 7.13
N LEU A 84 -5.84 0.85 7.44
CA LEU A 84 -5.08 0.67 8.67
C LEU A 84 -3.90 1.65 8.76
N PHE A 85 -3.09 1.77 7.71
CA PHE A 85 -1.95 2.70 7.67
C PHE A 85 -2.38 4.14 7.97
N ILE A 86 -3.43 4.63 7.31
CA ILE A 86 -3.96 5.98 7.53
C ILE A 86 -4.50 6.13 8.95
N ALA A 87 -5.23 5.13 9.47
CA ALA A 87 -5.77 5.18 10.83
C ALA A 87 -4.66 5.30 11.87
N PHE A 88 -3.61 4.48 11.77
CA PHE A 88 -2.45 4.57 12.67
C PHE A 88 -1.71 5.91 12.53
N TYR A 89 -1.51 6.38 11.30
CA TYR A 89 -0.87 7.67 11.05
C TYR A 89 -1.65 8.83 11.70
N ILE A 90 -2.99 8.82 11.60
CA ILE A 90 -3.85 9.81 12.27
C ILE A 90 -3.74 9.71 13.79
N VAL A 91 -3.76 8.50 14.36
CA VAL A 91 -3.61 8.30 15.81
C VAL A 91 -2.28 8.86 16.31
N VAL A 92 -1.18 8.62 15.59
CA VAL A 92 0.14 9.16 15.93
C VAL A 92 0.16 10.69 15.84
N LEU A 93 -0.36 11.26 14.76
CA LEU A 93 -0.44 12.72 14.59
C LEU A 93 -1.25 13.40 15.70
N ILE A 94 -2.41 12.84 16.05
CA ILE A 94 -3.25 13.35 17.14
C ILE A 94 -2.51 13.23 18.48
N GLY A 95 -1.90 12.07 18.76
CA GLY A 95 -1.10 11.87 19.98
C GLY A 95 0.03 12.89 20.12
N MET A 96 0.76 13.17 19.04
CA MET A 96 1.83 14.18 19.04
C MET A 96 1.28 15.59 19.25
N SER A 97 0.13 15.92 18.66
CA SER A 97 -0.50 17.24 18.87
C SER A 97 -0.92 17.47 20.32
N GLY A 98 -1.44 16.44 21.01
CA GLY A 98 -1.78 16.50 22.43
C GLY A 98 -0.56 16.65 23.36
N VAL A 99 0.57 16.04 22.99
CA VAL A 99 1.85 16.22 23.72
C VAL A 99 2.38 17.64 23.52
N LEU A 100 2.32 18.18 22.31
CA LEU A 100 2.75 19.55 22.01
C LEU A 100 1.87 20.60 22.70
N SER A 101 0.55 20.41 22.77
CA SER A 101 -0.32 21.34 23.50
C SER A 101 -0.09 21.33 25.01
N ASN A 102 0.36 20.20 25.59
CA ASN A 102 0.70 20.11 27.00
C ASN A 102 2.09 20.69 27.35
N LEU A 103 2.99 20.79 26.36
CA LEU A 103 4.35 21.32 26.56
C LEU A 103 4.44 22.84 26.31
N PHE A 104 3.52 23.40 25.52
CA PHE A 104 3.55 24.80 25.08
C PHE A 104 2.26 25.59 25.36
N GLY A 105 1.29 24.98 26.06
CA GLY A 105 0.02 25.59 26.48
C GLY A 105 0.01 26.01 27.94
#